data_AF-A0A8E0TRK2-F1
#
_entry.id   AF-A0A8E0TRK2-F1
#
_cell.length_a   1.000
_cell.length_b   1.000
_cell.length_c   1.000
_cell.angle_alpha   90.00
_cell.angle_beta   90.00
_cell.angle_gamma   90.00
#
_symmetry.space_group_name_H-M   'P 1'
#
loop_
_entity.id
_entity.type
_entity.pdbx_description
1 polymer ?
#
loop_
_entity_poly.entity_id
_entity_poly.type
_entity_poly.pdbx_seq_one_letter_code
_entity_poly.pdbx_strand_id
1 'polypeptide(L)'
;MAGLGAVLVLGAALTGGAVDDSGLTRLEPAFRHTLQITGSDGRVSRMWLDRDGRYRGHGTRASSGVWRIRDDELCFTQRRPIPIPIPFCTPLVEGDVGTRWNARSATGDRIVIEIVRGR
;
A
#
# COMPACT_ATOMS: atom_id res chain seq x y z
N MET A 1 52.36 6.69 30.03
CA MET A 1 52.49 6.81 28.56
C MET A 1 51.29 6.10 27.97
N ALA A 2 50.23 6.86 27.64
CA ALA A 2 49.85 7.18 26.26
C ALA A 2 49.39 5.90 25.50
N GLY A 3 48.18 5.79 24.96
CA GLY A 3 47.09 6.73 24.76
C GLY A 3 45.89 5.99 24.14
N LEU A 4 44.74 6.66 24.14
CA LEU A 4 43.50 6.22 23.52
C LEU A 4 43.66 5.88 22.03
N GLY A 5 42.84 4.94 21.55
CA GLY A 5 42.65 4.68 20.13
C GLY A 5 41.33 3.95 19.85
N ALA A 6 40.20 4.56 20.22
CA ALA A 6 38.88 4.09 19.79
C ALA A 6 38.65 4.47 18.33
N VAL A 7 38.65 3.49 17.42
CA VAL A 7 38.22 3.68 16.03
C VAL A 7 36.72 3.43 15.96
N LEU A 8 35.94 4.51 15.92
CA LEU A 8 34.53 4.49 15.52
C LEU A 8 34.47 4.34 14.00
N VAL A 9 34.03 3.16 13.52
CA VAL A 9 33.61 2.99 12.12
C VAL A 9 32.13 3.41 12.04
N LEU A 10 31.86 4.51 11.35
CA LEU A 10 30.50 4.95 11.03
C LEU A 10 29.80 3.89 10.16
N GLY A 11 28.79 3.22 10.73
CA GLY A 11 27.83 2.45 9.98
C GLY A 11 26.86 3.37 9.24
N ALA A 12 26.84 3.32 7.91
CA ALA A 12 25.79 3.93 7.11
C ALA A 12 24.49 3.14 7.32
N ALA A 13 23.62 3.63 8.19
CA ALA A 13 22.28 3.10 8.35
C ALA A 13 21.43 3.44 7.10
N LEU A 14 21.32 2.49 6.18
CA LEU A 14 20.21 2.46 5.22
C LEU A 14 18.93 2.29 6.04
N THR A 15 18.22 3.38 6.33
CA THR A 15 16.86 3.31 6.87
C THR A 15 15.91 2.89 5.74
N GLY A 16 16.10 1.68 5.22
CA GLY A 16 15.04 0.96 4.54
C GLY A 16 14.12 0.43 5.63
N GLY A 17 12.93 1.02 5.77
CA GLY A 17 11.91 0.44 6.63
C GLY A 17 11.71 -1.00 6.18
N ALA A 18 12.00 -1.96 7.06
CA ALA A 18 11.78 -3.37 6.80
C ALA A 18 10.29 -3.51 6.43
N VAL A 19 10.03 -3.76 5.16
CA VAL A 19 8.75 -4.28 4.72
C VAL A 19 8.74 -5.72 5.22
N ASP A 20 7.89 -6.01 6.21
CA ASP A 20 7.74 -7.37 6.73
C ASP A 20 7.52 -8.33 5.56
N ASP A 21 8.43 -9.28 5.37
CA ASP A 21 8.45 -10.22 4.25
C ASP A 21 7.13 -11.02 4.17
N SER A 22 6.59 -11.35 5.35
CA SER A 22 5.27 -11.95 5.51
C SER A 22 4.14 -11.07 5.00
N GLY A 23 4.21 -9.75 5.16
CA GLY A 23 3.23 -8.82 4.61
C GLY A 23 3.30 -8.73 3.08
N LEU A 24 4.50 -8.77 2.51
CA LEU A 24 4.68 -8.77 1.06
C LEU A 24 4.13 -10.04 0.42
N THR A 25 4.39 -11.20 1.02
CA THR A 25 3.88 -12.50 0.55
C THR A 25 2.36 -12.53 0.50
N ARG A 26 1.68 -11.84 1.42
CA ARG A 26 0.22 -11.74 1.47
C ARG A 26 -0.37 -10.86 0.37
N LEU A 27 0.38 -9.87 -0.10
CA LEU A 27 -0.02 -8.97 -1.19
C LEU A 27 0.32 -9.50 -2.58
N GLU A 28 0.91 -10.69 -2.68
CA GLU A 28 1.44 -11.20 -3.94
C GLU A 28 0.43 -11.25 -5.08
N PRO A 29 -0.83 -11.66 -4.84
CA PRO A 29 -1.85 -11.59 -5.87
C PRO A 29 -2.24 -10.14 -6.23
N ALA A 30 -2.28 -9.23 -5.25
CA ALA A 30 -2.55 -7.81 -5.48
C ALA A 30 -1.45 -7.10 -6.32
N PHE A 31 -0.21 -7.61 -6.32
CA PHE A 31 0.84 -7.11 -7.21
C PHE A 31 0.72 -7.63 -8.66
N ARG A 32 0.17 -8.82 -8.86
CA ARG A 32 0.00 -9.42 -10.21
C ARG A 32 -1.30 -9.02 -10.88
N HIS A 33 -2.27 -8.57 -10.10
CA HIS A 33 -3.64 -8.34 -10.52
C HIS A 33 -4.09 -6.90 -10.26
N THR A 34 -5.39 -6.65 -10.46
CA THR A 34 -6.00 -5.34 -10.26
C THR A 34 -6.88 -5.37 -9.03
N LEU A 35 -6.80 -4.34 -8.20
CA LEU A 35 -7.78 -4.08 -7.16
C LEU A 35 -8.92 -3.27 -7.77
N GLN A 36 -10.07 -3.90 -7.97
CA GLN A 36 -11.30 -3.22 -8.37
C GLN A 36 -12.00 -2.70 -7.12
N ILE A 37 -12.27 -1.39 -7.08
CA ILE A 37 -12.92 -0.72 -5.97
C ILE A 37 -14.28 -0.23 -6.44
N THR A 38 -15.34 -0.76 -5.85
CA THR A 38 -16.73 -0.37 -6.12
C THR A 38 -17.25 0.49 -4.98
N GLY A 39 -17.62 1.74 -5.29
CA GLY A 39 -18.25 2.65 -4.35
C GLY A 39 -19.69 2.27 -4.03
N SER A 40 -20.24 2.82 -2.94
CA SER A 40 -21.65 2.65 -2.59
C SER A 40 -22.62 3.22 -3.64
N ASP A 41 -22.14 4.12 -4.49
CA ASP A 41 -22.86 4.66 -5.65
C ASP A 41 -22.77 3.75 -6.90
N GLY A 42 -22.11 2.60 -6.79
CA GLY A 42 -21.91 1.64 -7.88
C GLY A 42 -20.78 2.02 -8.85
N ARG A 43 -20.11 3.17 -8.67
CA ARG A 43 -18.98 3.54 -9.53
C ARG A 43 -17.78 2.65 -9.24
N VAL A 44 -17.07 2.32 -10.31
CA VAL A 44 -15.90 1.44 -10.25
C VAL A 44 -14.63 2.24 -10.53
N SER A 45 -13.62 2.01 -9.71
CA SER A 45 -12.24 2.41 -9.96
C SER A 45 -11.32 1.20 -9.86
N ARG A 46 -10.14 1.31 -10.47
CA ARG A 46 -9.11 0.27 -10.48
C ARG A 46 -7.86 0.83 -9.86
N MET A 47 -7.18 0.00 -9.09
CA MET A 47 -5.92 0.33 -8.45
C MET A 47 -4.92 -0.80 -8.65
N TRP A 48 -3.68 -0.41 -8.91
CA TRP A 48 -2.56 -1.31 -9.11
C TRP A 48 -1.48 -1.00 -8.08
N LEU A 49 -1.04 -2.05 -7.40
CA LEU A 49 0.08 -1.97 -6.46
C LEU A 49 1.35 -2.40 -7.18
N ASP A 50 2.42 -1.64 -6.98
CA ASP A 50 3.78 -2.02 -7.34
C ASP A 50 4.50 -2.48 -6.07
N ARG A 51 5.36 -3.49 -6.18
CA ARG A 51 6.13 -4.07 -5.06
C ARG A 51 7.08 -3.07 -4.38
N ASP A 52 7.46 -2.02 -5.09
CA ASP A 52 8.34 -0.96 -4.60
C ASP A 52 7.63 0.03 -3.65
N GLY A 53 6.39 -0.25 -3.26
CA GLY A 53 5.61 0.59 -2.36
C GLY A 53 4.82 1.68 -3.08
N ARG A 54 4.70 1.65 -4.41
CA ARG A 54 3.88 2.61 -5.17
C ARG A 54 2.52 2.05 -5.54
N TYR A 55 1.55 2.94 -5.72
CA TYR A 55 0.28 2.58 -6.34
C TYR A 55 -0.14 3.58 -7.41
N ARG A 56 -0.96 3.11 -8.35
CA ARG A 56 -1.68 3.92 -9.33
C ARG A 56 -3.15 3.56 -9.31
N GLY A 57 -4.02 4.57 -9.38
CA GLY A 57 -5.47 4.43 -9.46
C GLY A 57 -6.01 5.08 -10.74
N HIS A 58 -7.04 4.46 -11.33
CA HIS A 58 -7.78 4.96 -12.49
C HIS A 58 -9.30 4.72 -12.31
N GLY A 59 -10.13 5.52 -12.97
CA GLY A 59 -11.59 5.43 -12.88
C GLY A 59 -12.19 6.79 -12.52
N THR A 60 -12.98 6.86 -11.45
CA THR A 60 -13.66 8.07 -10.99
C THR A 60 -12.73 9.29 -10.86
N ARG A 61 -11.50 9.06 -10.42
CA ARG A 61 -10.40 10.02 -10.51
C ARG A 61 -9.08 9.27 -10.58
N ALA A 62 -8.17 9.73 -11.44
CA ALA A 62 -6.80 9.22 -11.44
C ALA A 62 -6.08 9.63 -10.16
N SER A 63 -5.35 8.71 -9.54
CA SER A 63 -4.58 8.96 -8.32
C SER A 63 -3.28 8.17 -8.33
N SER A 64 -2.29 8.65 -7.58
CA SER A 64 -1.09 7.87 -7.32
C SER A 64 -0.45 8.27 -6.00
N GLY A 65 0.33 7.35 -5.44
CA GLY A 65 0.97 7.57 -4.16
C GLY A 65 1.80 6.39 -3.74
N VAL A 66 1.92 6.23 -2.43
CA VAL A 66 2.67 5.13 -1.81
C VAL A 66 1.77 4.31 -0.90
N TRP A 67 2.09 3.04 -0.73
CA TRP A 67 1.46 2.15 0.23
C TRP A 67 2.52 1.57 1.18
N ARG A 68 2.10 1.19 2.39
CA ARG A 68 2.91 0.47 3.38
C ARG A 68 2.01 -0.45 4.20
N ILE A 69 2.57 -1.50 4.76
CA ILE A 69 1.88 -2.34 5.74
C ILE A 69 2.20 -1.80 7.14
N ARG A 70 1.19 -1.67 7.99
CA ARG A 70 1.33 -1.30 9.41
C ARG A 70 0.22 -2.00 10.20
N ASP A 71 0.56 -2.65 11.30
CA ASP A 71 -0.41 -3.23 12.24
C ASP A 71 -1.47 -4.13 11.55
N ASP A 72 -1.05 -4.93 10.57
CA ASP A 72 -1.91 -5.80 9.76
C ASP A 72 -2.92 -5.05 8.85
N GLU A 73 -2.62 -3.80 8.55
CA GLU A 73 -3.36 -2.96 7.61
C GLU A 73 -2.48 -2.52 6.44
N LEU A 74 -3.11 -2.37 5.28
CA LEU A 74 -2.53 -1.74 4.11
C LEU A 74 -2.86 -0.25 4.11
N CYS A 75 -1.87 0.58 4.37
CA CYS A 75 -1.99 2.03 4.49
C CYS A 75 -1.49 2.75 3.24
N PHE A 76 -2.33 3.61 2.68
CA PHE A 76 -2.08 4.41 1.49
C PHE A 76 -1.84 5.87 1.82
N THR A 77 -0.88 6.49 1.15
CA THR A 77 -0.65 7.94 1.18
C THR A 77 -0.69 8.47 -0.24
N GLN A 78 -1.74 9.22 -0.56
CA GLN A 78 -1.88 9.85 -1.88
C GLN A 78 -0.87 10.97 -2.05
N ARG A 79 -0.22 11.01 -3.22
CA ARG A 79 0.73 12.06 -3.63
C ARG A 79 0.21 12.89 -4.80
N ARG A 80 -0.63 12.30 -5.67
CA ARG A 80 -1.25 12.96 -6.82
C ARG A 80 -2.74 12.59 -6.89
N PRO A 81 -3.60 13.49 -7.39
CA PRO A 81 -3.28 14.83 -7.89
C PRO A 81 -3.07 15.84 -6.76
N ILE A 82 -3.71 15.63 -5.61
CA ILE A 82 -3.56 16.45 -4.41
C ILE A 82 -2.99 15.54 -3.30
N PRO A 83 -1.84 15.88 -2.70
CA PRO A 83 -1.29 15.12 -1.58
C PRO A 83 -2.26 15.10 -0.39
N ILE A 84 -2.44 13.93 0.23
CA ILE A 84 -3.23 13.79 1.46
C ILE A 84 -2.26 13.46 2.60
N PRO A 85 -2.18 14.28 3.67
CA PRO A 85 -1.17 14.13 4.73
C PRO A 85 -1.48 12.97 5.68
N ILE A 86 -2.74 12.55 5.77
CA ILE A 86 -3.18 11.46 6.65
C ILE A 86 -3.24 10.18 5.82
N PRO A 87 -2.52 9.11 6.23
CA PRO A 87 -2.62 7.84 5.55
C PRO A 87 -4.02 7.24 5.75
N PHE A 88 -4.51 6.60 4.72
CA PHE A 88 -5.77 5.89 4.72
C PHE A 88 -5.48 4.39 4.76
N CYS A 89 -5.93 3.68 5.80
CA CYS A 89 -5.63 2.27 6.01
C CYS A 89 -6.86 1.37 5.76
N THR A 90 -6.61 0.21 5.19
CA THR A 90 -7.60 -0.86 5.01
C THR A 90 -7.07 -2.15 5.63
N PRO A 91 -7.95 -3.07 6.06
CA PRO A 91 -7.52 -4.40 6.47
C PRO A 91 -6.62 -5.04 5.40
N LEU A 92 -5.51 -5.65 5.83
CA LEU A 92 -4.68 -6.45 4.94
C LEU A 92 -5.39 -7.79 4.72
N VAL A 93 -5.91 -7.99 3.52
CA VAL A 93 -6.66 -9.20 3.16
C VAL A 93 -5.78 -10.11 2.33
N GLU A 94 -5.66 -11.36 2.78
CA GLU A 94 -5.03 -12.43 2.04
C GLU A 94 -6.00 -13.07 1.05
N GLY A 95 -5.53 -13.35 -0.16
CA GLY A 95 -6.30 -14.08 -1.16
C GLY A 95 -5.88 -13.79 -2.59
N ASP A 96 -6.54 -14.42 -3.55
CA ASP A 96 -6.25 -14.33 -4.99
C ASP A 96 -7.44 -13.71 -5.76
N VAL A 97 -7.45 -13.81 -7.08
CA VAL A 97 -8.55 -13.35 -7.92
C VAL A 97 -9.90 -13.88 -7.42
N GLY A 98 -10.87 -12.98 -7.27
CA GLY A 98 -12.19 -13.25 -6.70
C GLY A 98 -12.29 -12.97 -5.20
N THR A 99 -11.16 -12.80 -4.50
CA THR A 99 -11.18 -12.35 -3.10
C THR A 99 -11.76 -10.95 -3.02
N ARG A 100 -12.75 -10.80 -2.13
CA ARG A 100 -13.55 -9.58 -2.00
C ARG A 100 -13.78 -9.25 -0.53
N TRP A 101 -13.65 -7.98 -0.18
CA TRP A 101 -13.87 -7.50 1.18
C TRP A 101 -14.45 -6.10 1.23
N ASN A 102 -15.05 -5.76 2.37
CA ASN A 102 -15.58 -4.43 2.64
C ASN A 102 -14.48 -3.55 3.25
N ALA A 103 -14.41 -2.30 2.81
CA ALA A 103 -13.54 -1.29 3.37
C ALA A 103 -14.26 0.07 3.44
N ARG A 104 -13.57 1.08 3.92
CA ARG A 104 -13.99 2.49 3.83
C ARG A 104 -13.10 3.21 2.84
N SER A 105 -13.53 4.27 2.18
CA SER A 105 -12.65 5.13 1.40
C SER A 105 -11.90 6.11 2.30
N ALA A 106 -10.99 6.90 1.73
CA ALA A 106 -10.36 8.02 2.44
C ALA A 106 -11.37 9.09 2.93
N THR A 107 -12.56 9.16 2.33
CA THR A 107 -13.67 10.04 2.75
C THR A 107 -14.63 9.38 3.75
N GLY A 108 -14.41 8.10 4.08
CA GLY A 108 -15.22 7.32 5.03
C GLY A 108 -16.38 6.54 4.42
N ASP A 109 -16.65 6.73 3.11
CA ASP A 109 -17.70 6.04 2.38
C ASP A 109 -17.45 4.54 2.33
N ARG A 110 -18.52 3.74 2.33
CA ARG A 110 -18.39 2.28 2.17
C ARG A 110 -17.95 1.96 0.76
N ILE A 111 -16.92 1.12 0.65
CA ILE A 111 -16.43 0.59 -0.61
C ILE A 111 -16.27 -0.92 -0.51
N VAL A 112 -16.31 -1.57 -1.67
CA VAL A 112 -16.01 -2.98 -1.79
C VAL A 112 -14.79 -3.14 -2.68
N ILE A 113 -13.78 -3.85 -2.20
CA ILE A 113 -12.56 -4.13 -2.95
C ILE A 113 -12.58 -5.59 -3.38
N GLU A 114 -12.22 -5.85 -4.62
CA GLU A 114 -12.11 -7.19 -5.21
C GLU A 114 -10.80 -7.30 -5.99
N ILE A 115 -10.11 -8.43 -5.86
CA ILE A 115 -8.98 -8.76 -6.73
C ILE A 115 -9.53 -9.32 -8.03
N VAL A 116 -9.35 -8.58 -9.14
CA VAL A 116 -9.79 -9.01 -10.47
C VAL A 116 -8.59 -9.31 -11.36
N ARG A 117 -8.75 -10.29 -12.25
CA ARG A 117 -7.69 -10.72 -13.17
C ARG A 117 -7.25 -9.57 -14.08
N GLY A 118 -5.94 -9.46 -14.29
CA GLY A 118 -5.31 -8.52 -15.23
C GLY A 118 -4.68 -7.31 -14.54
N ARG A 119 -3.85 -6.56 -15.28
CA ARG A 119 -3.22 -5.29 -14.88
C ARG A 119 -3.45 -4.27 -15.99
#